data_AF-A0A938C348-F1
#
_entry.id   AF-A0A938C348-F1
#
_cell.length_a   1.000
_cell.length_b   1.000
_cell.length_c   1.000
_cell.angle_alpha   90.00
_cell.angle_beta   90.00
_cell.angle_gamma   90.00
#
_symmetry.space_group_name_H-M   'P 1'
#
loop_
_entity.id
_entity.type
_entity.pdbx_description
1 polymer ?
#
loop_
_entity_poly.entity_id
_entity_poly.type
_entity_poly.pdbx_seq_one_letter_code
_entity_poly.pdbx_strand_id
1 'polypeptide(L)'
;MAGGFILQGNSTMGPWLGTTVAGDGDVNGDGFSDLLVTTTNTSTTATGGASPLGTGYVLYGASNLASLSVTEFNAAGFTKGFKVDNIGQAGLPLTANLAAAMEFVGDVNGDGLDDIGIPSITEANIIYGRSSGGTVDAAQIGTAGNAQGFSITGLGGIAAQVIKTRVVGIGDFNGDGLDDMLATAYATGTVGTTAPNPFMWVVYGQTAYGTVNVSNLQASEGFQIKPFNIGQAVGGMAFSVTDVDAAGDINGDGFADLVIGIGADEASGRVANSGKTYVIYGGVSDLQSMTFQSANGDLIGTTASESLVGTAGANQIVAGDGNDTITGNGGADVLYGGRGNDVLVANADTLSRLDDTVGNDRQAIARLNGGNGIDTLKFDGAGLDLNLSAARRSSMESIEQFDLTGSGSNTLRLRLMDVLNFGDNNIWNAANTNGVSGEALAVTEPRRQLRVQGDAGDQVILADLASWTKTSNDMVADGANYGVWNHNTALAQLLIDTRVIVA
;
A
#
# COMPACT_ATOMS: atom_id res chain seq x y z
N MET A 1 -18.56 -9.77 -24.80
CA MET A 1 -17.27 -9.07 -24.76
C MET A 1 -16.19 -10.13 -24.78
N ALA A 2 -15.24 -10.08 -25.71
CA ALA A 2 -14.09 -10.99 -25.70
C ALA A 2 -12.96 -10.26 -24.96
N GLY A 3 -12.63 -10.69 -23.75
CA GLY A 3 -11.60 -10.08 -22.90
C GLY A 3 -12.08 -9.35 -21.63
N GLY A 4 -13.33 -9.57 -21.17
CA GLY A 4 -13.82 -8.96 -19.93
C GLY A 4 -15.08 -9.64 -19.39
N PHE A 5 -15.46 -9.27 -18.16
CA PHE A 5 -16.64 -9.80 -17.45
C PHE A 5 -17.61 -8.67 -17.06
N ILE A 6 -18.81 -9.05 -16.61
CA ILE A 6 -19.84 -8.13 -16.13
C ILE A 6 -20.18 -8.48 -14.68
N LEU A 7 -20.13 -7.50 -13.79
CA LEU A 7 -20.77 -7.58 -12.47
C LEU A 7 -22.18 -7.00 -12.59
N GLN A 8 -23.20 -7.85 -12.42
CA GLN A 8 -24.59 -7.51 -12.71
C GLN A 8 -25.41 -7.27 -11.43
N GLY A 9 -26.09 -6.12 -11.36
CA GLY A 9 -27.05 -5.79 -10.30
C GLY A 9 -28.30 -6.70 -10.32
N ASN A 10 -29.10 -6.66 -9.24
CA ASN A 10 -30.38 -7.37 -9.19
C ASN A 10 -31.53 -6.52 -9.74
N SER A 11 -32.60 -7.16 -10.22
CA SER A 11 -33.79 -6.50 -10.79
C SER A 11 -34.89 -6.20 -9.76
N THR A 12 -34.75 -6.68 -8.52
CA THR A 12 -35.79 -6.67 -7.48
C THR A 12 -35.67 -5.53 -6.49
N MET A 13 -34.55 -4.82 -6.49
CA MET A 13 -34.38 -3.57 -5.75
C MET A 13 -33.99 -2.50 -6.77
N GLY A 14 -34.18 -1.21 -6.47
CA GLY A 14 -33.73 -0.12 -7.35
C GLY A 14 -32.32 0.42 -7.07
N PRO A 15 -31.27 -0.38 -6.77
CA PRO A 15 -29.96 0.21 -6.53
C PRO A 15 -29.28 0.55 -7.85
N TRP A 16 -28.65 1.71 -7.86
CA TRP A 16 -27.73 2.09 -8.92
C TRP A 16 -26.41 1.38 -8.59
N LEU A 17 -26.20 0.17 -9.10
CA LEU A 17 -24.91 -0.51 -8.98
C LEU A 17 -23.84 0.29 -9.72
N GLY A 18 -22.67 0.46 -9.11
CA GLY A 18 -21.58 1.25 -9.67
C GLY A 18 -21.71 2.73 -9.40
N THR A 19 -22.38 3.12 -8.31
CA THR A 19 -22.34 4.51 -7.81
C THR A 19 -20.94 4.92 -7.37
N THR A 20 -20.16 3.96 -6.88
CA THR A 20 -18.72 4.06 -6.67
C THR A 20 -18.10 2.78 -7.19
N VAL A 21 -16.95 2.95 -7.84
CA VAL A 21 -16.05 1.87 -8.22
C VAL A 21 -14.65 2.25 -7.76
N ALA A 22 -13.94 1.29 -7.19
CA ALA A 22 -12.52 1.44 -6.87
C ALA A 22 -11.81 0.12 -7.22
N GLY A 23 -10.54 0.21 -7.61
CA GLY A 23 -9.69 -0.91 -7.95
C GLY A 23 -8.33 -0.79 -7.26
N ASP A 24 -7.38 -1.59 -7.71
CA ASP A 24 -5.95 -1.51 -7.37
C ASP A 24 -5.54 -2.02 -5.98
N GLY A 25 -6.47 -2.31 -5.05
CA GLY A 25 -6.14 -2.93 -3.76
C GLY A 25 -6.26 -4.45 -3.74
N ASP A 26 -5.34 -5.19 -3.11
CA ASP A 26 -5.39 -6.65 -2.90
C ASP A 26 -5.81 -6.97 -1.45
N VAL A 27 -7.12 -7.17 -1.23
CA VAL A 27 -7.64 -7.36 0.13
C VAL A 27 -7.65 -8.82 0.55
N ASN A 28 -7.26 -9.76 -0.33
CA ASN A 28 -7.23 -11.18 -0.01
C ASN A 28 -5.80 -11.79 -0.04
N GLY A 29 -4.82 -11.02 -0.49
CA GLY A 29 -3.41 -11.36 -0.52
C GLY A 29 -3.07 -12.38 -1.61
N ASP A 30 -3.83 -12.43 -2.70
CA ASP A 30 -3.61 -13.38 -3.80
C ASP A 30 -2.74 -12.84 -4.94
N GLY A 31 -2.30 -11.57 -4.83
CA GLY A 31 -1.44 -10.88 -5.78
C GLY A 31 -2.18 -10.29 -6.97
N PHE A 32 -3.52 -10.31 -6.99
CA PHE A 32 -4.33 -9.58 -7.96
C PHE A 32 -5.09 -8.45 -7.27
N SER A 33 -5.11 -7.27 -7.89
CA SER A 33 -5.98 -6.20 -7.42
C SER A 33 -7.46 -6.59 -7.51
N ASP A 34 -8.19 -6.24 -6.47
CA ASP A 34 -9.60 -6.49 -6.27
C ASP A 34 -10.46 -5.32 -6.78
N LEU A 35 -11.76 -5.61 -6.96
CA LEU A 35 -12.72 -4.64 -7.44
C LEU A 35 -13.78 -4.37 -6.38
N LEU A 36 -13.88 -3.12 -5.98
CA LEU A 36 -14.92 -2.61 -5.11
C LEU A 36 -16.04 -1.95 -5.94
N VAL A 37 -17.29 -2.33 -5.68
CA VAL A 37 -18.47 -1.71 -6.31
C VAL A 37 -19.57 -1.48 -5.29
N THR A 38 -20.09 -0.26 -5.23
CA THR A 38 -21.18 0.09 -4.31
C THR A 38 -22.53 0.19 -5.00
N THR A 39 -23.57 0.06 -4.18
CA THR A 39 -24.94 0.36 -4.53
C THR A 39 -25.49 1.45 -3.62
N THR A 40 -26.17 2.43 -4.20
CA THR A 40 -27.01 3.34 -3.43
C THR A 40 -28.46 2.86 -3.47
N ASN A 41 -29.07 2.68 -2.31
CA ASN A 41 -30.48 2.36 -2.23
C ASN A 41 -31.28 3.66 -2.33
N THR A 42 -32.05 3.82 -3.41
CA THR A 42 -32.90 5.01 -3.64
C THR A 42 -34.35 4.78 -3.23
N SER A 43 -34.65 3.66 -2.55
CA SER A 43 -36.03 3.30 -2.19
C SER A 43 -36.66 4.33 -1.25
N THR A 44 -37.63 5.07 -1.77
CA THR A 44 -38.44 6.05 -1.05
C THR A 44 -39.56 5.41 -0.21
N THR A 45 -39.66 4.08 -0.17
CA THR A 45 -40.77 3.36 0.48
C THR A 45 -40.51 3.00 1.94
N ALA A 46 -39.40 3.44 2.54
CA ALA A 46 -39.20 3.32 3.98
C ALA A 46 -40.22 4.22 4.71
N THR A 47 -41.30 3.62 5.20
CA THR A 47 -42.26 4.27 6.10
C THR A 47 -41.52 4.85 7.30
N GLY A 48 -41.41 6.17 7.39
CA GLY A 48 -40.71 6.87 8.47
C GLY A 48 -39.61 7.85 8.04
N GLY A 49 -39.31 7.98 6.73
CA GLY A 49 -38.37 8.99 6.23
C GLY A 49 -36.89 8.70 6.48
N ALA A 50 -36.52 7.50 6.97
CA ALA A 50 -35.15 7.06 7.08
C ALA A 50 -34.61 6.61 5.72
N SER A 51 -33.44 7.12 5.31
CA SER A 51 -32.73 6.65 4.11
C SER A 51 -32.40 5.16 4.26
N PRO A 52 -32.66 4.32 3.24
CA PRO A 52 -32.13 2.97 3.25
C PRO A 52 -30.59 3.01 3.20
N LEU A 53 -29.95 2.12 3.94
CA LEU A 53 -28.49 1.96 3.95
C LEU A 53 -28.01 1.35 2.63
N GLY A 54 -26.77 1.67 2.24
CA GLY A 54 -26.11 1.15 1.06
C GLY A 54 -25.54 -0.26 1.27
N THR A 55 -25.19 -0.90 0.16
CA THR A 55 -24.48 -2.19 0.13
C THR A 55 -23.28 -2.09 -0.80
N GLY A 56 -22.14 -2.60 -0.36
CA GLY A 56 -20.89 -2.70 -1.12
C GLY A 56 -20.57 -4.16 -1.45
N TYR A 57 -19.86 -4.36 -2.55
CA TYR A 57 -19.41 -5.67 -3.01
C TYR A 57 -17.93 -5.58 -3.34
N VAL A 58 -17.14 -6.48 -2.77
CA VAL A 58 -15.70 -6.59 -3.03
C VAL A 58 -15.50 -7.90 -3.76
N LEU A 59 -15.18 -7.83 -5.05
CA LEU A 59 -14.89 -8.97 -5.90
C LEU A 59 -13.38 -9.19 -5.95
N TYR A 60 -12.94 -10.39 -5.60
CA TYR A 60 -11.52 -10.72 -5.66
C TYR A 60 -11.02 -10.79 -7.10
N GLY A 61 -9.87 -10.17 -7.36
CA GLY A 61 -9.14 -10.23 -8.60
C GLY A 61 -8.76 -11.66 -8.98
N ALA A 62 -8.66 -11.93 -10.28
CA ALA A 62 -8.13 -13.19 -10.76
C ALA A 62 -7.77 -13.12 -12.24
N SER A 63 -6.83 -13.96 -12.65
CA SER A 63 -6.44 -14.13 -14.06
C SER A 63 -7.59 -14.48 -15.02
N ASN A 64 -8.71 -15.04 -14.52
CA ASN A 64 -9.84 -15.49 -15.34
C ASN A 64 -11.20 -15.27 -14.65
N LEU A 65 -11.64 -14.02 -14.58
CA LEU A 65 -12.97 -13.69 -14.05
C LEU A 65 -14.08 -13.97 -15.06
N ALA A 66 -15.21 -14.50 -14.55
CA ALA A 66 -16.43 -14.71 -15.30
C ALA A 66 -17.51 -13.72 -14.82
N SER A 67 -18.44 -13.37 -15.72
CA SER A 67 -19.57 -12.49 -15.34
C SER A 67 -20.36 -13.11 -14.19
N LEU A 68 -20.74 -12.29 -13.22
CA LEU A 68 -21.41 -12.73 -12.00
C LEU A 68 -22.47 -11.70 -11.57
N SER A 69 -23.49 -12.14 -10.86
CA SER A 69 -24.50 -11.25 -10.28
C SER A 69 -24.21 -10.97 -8.81
N VAL A 70 -24.46 -9.73 -8.37
CA VAL A 70 -24.33 -9.34 -6.96
C VAL A 70 -25.17 -10.19 -6.00
N THR A 71 -26.19 -10.90 -6.49
CA THR A 71 -26.96 -11.86 -5.68
C THR A 71 -26.13 -13.06 -5.22
N GLU A 72 -25.10 -13.44 -5.97
CA GLU A 72 -24.23 -14.59 -5.68
C GLU A 72 -23.40 -14.39 -4.41
N PHE A 73 -23.13 -13.15 -4.02
CA PHE A 73 -22.44 -12.82 -2.76
C PHE A 73 -23.19 -13.28 -1.51
N ASN A 74 -24.49 -13.54 -1.61
CA ASN A 74 -25.29 -14.10 -0.50
C ASN A 74 -25.33 -15.64 -0.52
N ALA A 75 -24.74 -16.30 -1.51
CA ALA A 75 -24.73 -17.74 -1.60
C ALA A 75 -23.79 -18.34 -0.54
N ALA A 76 -24.25 -19.40 0.12
CA ALA A 76 -23.41 -20.15 1.05
C ALA A 76 -22.17 -20.71 0.33
N GLY A 77 -20.98 -20.44 0.87
CA GLY A 77 -19.71 -20.89 0.28
C GLY A 77 -19.23 -20.08 -0.92
N PHE A 78 -19.74 -18.86 -1.14
CA PHE A 78 -19.15 -17.94 -2.11
C PHE A 78 -17.73 -17.52 -1.67
N THR A 79 -16.75 -17.66 -2.57
CA THR A 79 -15.32 -17.45 -2.27
C THR A 79 -14.65 -16.40 -3.15
N LYS A 80 -15.39 -15.77 -4.07
CA LYS A 80 -14.83 -14.80 -5.03
C LYS A 80 -14.94 -13.36 -4.52
N GLY A 81 -15.13 -13.17 -3.22
CA GLY A 81 -15.38 -11.87 -2.64
C GLY A 81 -16.30 -11.92 -1.44
N PHE A 82 -16.64 -10.74 -0.93
CA PHE A 82 -17.57 -10.55 0.17
C PHE A 82 -18.44 -9.31 -0.04
N LYS A 83 -19.50 -9.24 0.77
CA LYS A 83 -20.48 -8.16 0.74
C LYS A 83 -20.37 -7.32 2.01
N VAL A 84 -20.56 -6.02 1.88
CA VAL A 84 -20.62 -5.08 3.00
C VAL A 84 -22.03 -4.51 3.07
N ASP A 85 -22.76 -4.79 4.16
CA ASP A 85 -24.10 -4.26 4.39
C ASP A 85 -24.09 -3.05 5.33
N ASN A 86 -25.22 -2.36 5.37
CA ASN A 86 -25.50 -1.26 6.30
C ASN A 86 -24.54 -0.07 6.15
N ILE A 87 -24.13 0.24 4.92
CA ILE A 87 -23.27 1.39 4.63
C ILE A 87 -24.06 2.69 4.80
N GLY A 88 -23.51 3.63 5.56
CA GLY A 88 -24.14 4.91 5.89
C GLY A 88 -24.79 4.89 7.28
N GLN A 89 -25.48 5.97 7.64
CA GLN A 89 -26.07 6.13 8.97
C GLN A 89 -27.61 6.14 8.90
N ALA A 90 -28.22 5.34 9.77
CA ALA A 90 -29.67 5.23 9.86
C ALA A 90 -30.30 6.55 10.36
N GLY A 91 -31.43 6.93 9.76
CA GLY A 91 -32.20 8.11 10.20
C GLY A 91 -31.79 9.44 9.56
N LEU A 92 -30.82 9.44 8.63
CA LEU A 92 -30.46 10.63 7.87
C LEU A 92 -31.24 10.77 6.55
N PRO A 93 -31.34 12.00 5.99
CA PRO A 93 -31.90 12.22 4.66
C PRO A 93 -31.11 11.50 3.56
N LEU A 94 -31.79 11.04 2.50
CA LEU A 94 -31.19 10.35 1.35
C LEU A 94 -30.03 11.12 0.71
N THR A 95 -30.15 12.46 0.62
CA THR A 95 -29.09 13.34 0.07
C THR A 95 -27.81 13.35 0.90
N ALA A 96 -27.86 12.93 2.17
CA ALA A 96 -26.72 12.86 3.07
C ALA A 96 -26.02 11.48 3.05
N ASN A 97 -26.74 10.40 2.74
CA ASN A 97 -26.18 9.03 2.64
C ASN A 97 -25.65 8.68 1.23
N LEU A 98 -25.92 9.50 0.21
CA LEU A 98 -25.49 9.29 -1.18
C LEU A 98 -23.97 9.51 -1.44
N ALA A 99 -23.16 9.70 -0.39
CA ALA A 99 -21.78 10.17 -0.50
C ALA A 99 -20.71 9.18 0.00
N ALA A 100 -21.06 7.96 0.38
CA ALA A 100 -20.08 6.96 0.83
C ALA A 100 -19.31 6.39 -0.37
N ALA A 101 -18.34 7.16 -0.88
CA ALA A 101 -17.35 6.65 -1.80
C ALA A 101 -16.43 5.72 -1.00
N MET A 102 -16.74 4.42 -1.01
CA MET A 102 -15.81 3.44 -0.49
C MET A 102 -14.55 3.44 -1.36
N GLU A 103 -13.40 3.22 -0.74
CA GLU A 103 -12.09 3.29 -1.38
C GLU A 103 -11.14 2.31 -0.68
N PHE A 104 -10.15 1.79 -1.40
CA PHE A 104 -9.06 1.07 -0.74
C PHE A 104 -8.16 2.08 -0.04
N VAL A 105 -7.71 1.75 1.16
CA VAL A 105 -6.86 2.65 1.97
C VAL A 105 -5.43 2.13 2.15
N GLY A 106 -5.11 0.99 1.52
CA GLY A 106 -3.85 0.29 1.72
C GLY A 106 -3.85 -0.58 2.99
N ASP A 107 -2.71 -1.17 3.33
CA ASP A 107 -2.52 -2.00 4.53
C ASP A 107 -2.28 -1.11 5.76
N VAL A 108 -3.38 -0.65 6.38
CA VAL A 108 -3.30 0.30 7.49
C VAL A 108 -3.06 -0.37 8.84
N ASN A 109 -3.10 -1.72 8.88
CA ASN A 109 -2.95 -2.51 10.10
C ASN A 109 -1.70 -3.42 10.09
N GLY A 110 -0.98 -3.50 8.97
CA GLY A 110 0.26 -4.26 8.82
C GLY A 110 0.06 -5.77 8.72
N ASP A 111 -1.13 -6.25 8.32
CA ASP A 111 -1.41 -7.68 8.16
C ASP A 111 -1.06 -8.21 6.75
N GLY A 112 -0.65 -7.32 5.85
CA GLY A 112 -0.24 -7.60 4.49
C GLY A 112 -1.40 -7.74 3.51
N LEU A 113 -2.59 -7.27 3.87
CA LEU A 113 -3.77 -7.17 3.04
C LEU A 113 -4.22 -5.70 2.95
N ASP A 114 -4.69 -5.27 1.79
CA ASP A 114 -5.24 -3.91 1.68
C ASP A 114 -6.59 -3.81 2.40
N ASP A 115 -6.81 -2.64 3.02
CA ASP A 115 -8.00 -2.33 3.80
C ASP A 115 -8.95 -1.39 3.03
N ILE A 116 -10.17 -1.25 3.53
CA ILE A 116 -11.25 -0.52 2.84
C ILE A 116 -11.83 0.58 3.73
N GLY A 117 -11.76 1.82 3.25
CA GLY A 117 -12.41 2.97 3.87
C GLY A 117 -13.88 3.12 3.46
N ILE A 118 -14.75 3.35 4.44
CA ILE A 118 -16.18 3.61 4.25
C ILE A 118 -16.55 4.92 4.95
N PRO A 119 -16.58 6.04 4.22
CA PRO A 119 -16.96 7.31 4.82
C PRO A 119 -18.47 7.36 5.10
N SER A 120 -18.81 7.96 6.24
CA SER A 120 -20.15 8.35 6.67
C SER A 120 -20.10 9.81 7.16
N ILE A 121 -21.25 10.43 7.44
CA ILE A 121 -21.29 11.87 7.72
C ILE A 121 -20.62 12.28 9.04
N THR A 122 -20.57 11.40 10.03
CA THR A 122 -20.05 11.68 11.39
C THR A 122 -18.81 10.87 11.72
N GLU A 123 -18.55 9.83 10.93
CA GLU A 123 -17.50 8.85 11.15
C GLU A 123 -17.09 8.24 9.80
N ALA A 124 -15.97 7.53 9.79
CA ALA A 124 -15.59 6.68 8.69
C ALA A 124 -15.11 5.35 9.24
N ASN A 125 -15.57 4.26 8.66
CA ASN A 125 -15.24 2.91 9.09
C ASN A 125 -14.18 2.34 8.17
N ILE A 126 -13.10 1.83 8.74
CA ILE A 126 -12.07 1.08 8.03
C ILE A 126 -12.35 -0.39 8.25
N ILE A 127 -12.52 -1.15 7.18
CA ILE A 127 -12.71 -2.60 7.21
C ILE A 127 -11.40 -3.26 6.82
N TYR A 128 -10.93 -4.18 7.65
CA TYR A 128 -9.70 -4.90 7.35
C TYR A 128 -9.85 -5.89 6.20
N GLY A 129 -8.77 -6.04 5.43
CA GLY A 129 -8.64 -7.02 4.37
C GLY A 129 -8.97 -8.43 4.84
N ARG A 130 -9.55 -9.24 3.94
CA ARG A 130 -9.92 -10.63 4.22
C ARG A 130 -10.03 -11.45 2.95
N SER A 131 -9.64 -12.71 3.05
CA SER A 131 -9.85 -13.74 2.02
C SER A 131 -11.13 -14.57 2.22
N SER A 132 -11.78 -14.45 3.38
CA SER A 132 -13.01 -15.19 3.66
C SER A 132 -14.24 -14.46 3.13
N GLY A 133 -15.09 -15.18 2.38
CA GLY A 133 -16.37 -14.66 1.91
C GLY A 133 -17.39 -14.43 3.03
N GLY A 134 -18.59 -13.96 2.66
CA GLY A 134 -19.69 -13.69 3.59
C GLY A 134 -20.11 -12.22 3.61
N THR A 135 -20.72 -11.78 4.71
CA THR A 135 -21.20 -10.40 4.88
C THR A 135 -20.48 -9.73 6.05
N VAL A 136 -19.97 -8.52 5.82
CA VAL A 136 -19.49 -7.59 6.84
C VAL A 136 -20.61 -6.58 7.12
N ASP A 137 -20.91 -6.35 8.39
CA ASP A 137 -21.88 -5.34 8.80
C ASP A 137 -21.15 -4.04 9.15
N ALA A 138 -21.25 -3.04 8.27
CA ALA A 138 -20.56 -1.76 8.46
C ALA A 138 -21.00 -1.04 9.75
N ALA A 139 -22.21 -1.32 10.27
CA ALA A 139 -22.71 -0.71 11.50
C ALA A 139 -22.09 -1.31 12.77
N GLN A 140 -21.36 -2.44 12.66
CA GLN A 140 -20.67 -3.08 13.78
C GLN A 140 -19.18 -2.74 13.82
N ILE A 141 -18.63 -2.07 12.81
CA ILE A 141 -17.22 -1.68 12.78
C ILE A 141 -16.96 -0.64 13.87
N GLY A 142 -15.79 -0.74 14.52
CA GLY A 142 -15.41 0.11 15.67
C GLY A 142 -16.14 -0.20 16.98
N THR A 143 -17.07 -1.16 17.01
CA THR A 143 -17.68 -1.62 18.27
C THR A 143 -16.73 -2.54 19.04
N ALA A 144 -16.78 -2.46 20.38
CA ALA A 144 -15.90 -3.27 21.23
C ALA A 144 -16.08 -4.77 20.97
N GLY A 145 -14.99 -5.45 20.65
CA GLY A 145 -14.96 -6.89 20.36
C GLY A 145 -15.19 -7.25 18.90
N ASN A 146 -15.43 -6.27 18.01
CA ASN A 146 -15.37 -6.50 16.57
C ASN A 146 -13.94 -6.24 16.06
N ALA A 147 -13.28 -7.29 15.59
CA ALA A 147 -11.91 -7.24 15.07
C ALA A 147 -11.84 -7.11 13.54
N GLN A 148 -12.95 -6.78 12.88
CA GLN A 148 -13.03 -6.66 11.41
C GLN A 148 -12.61 -5.26 10.90
N GLY A 149 -12.15 -4.38 11.79
CA GLY A 149 -11.81 -3.01 11.44
C GLY A 149 -11.99 -2.02 12.60
N PHE A 150 -11.87 -0.74 12.32
CA PHE A 150 -12.00 0.34 13.30
C PHE A 150 -12.74 1.57 12.74
N SER A 151 -13.09 2.52 13.61
CA SER A 151 -13.81 3.74 13.21
C SER A 151 -13.01 5.01 13.50
N ILE A 152 -12.99 5.92 12.53
CA ILE A 152 -12.55 7.31 12.65
C ILE A 152 -13.79 8.16 12.96
N THR A 153 -13.85 8.77 14.14
CA THR A 153 -15.02 9.49 14.66
C THR A 153 -14.72 10.96 14.89
N GLY A 154 -15.76 11.77 15.03
CA GLY A 154 -15.61 13.22 15.27
C GLY A 154 -15.49 14.04 13.98
N LEU A 155 -15.82 13.45 12.82
CA LEU A 155 -15.86 14.14 11.52
C LEU A 155 -17.05 15.11 11.40
N GLY A 156 -18.08 14.96 12.25
CA GLY A 156 -19.32 15.74 12.22
C GLY A 156 -19.30 16.95 13.17
N GLY A 157 -19.46 18.17 12.62
CA GLY A 157 -19.44 19.42 13.41
C GLY A 157 -20.59 20.40 13.22
N ILE A 158 -21.49 20.26 12.22
CA ILE A 158 -22.54 21.28 12.01
C ILE A 158 -23.84 20.63 11.52
N ALA A 159 -24.84 20.58 12.41
CA ALA A 159 -26.14 19.93 12.24
C ALA A 159 -27.08 20.51 11.15
N ALA A 160 -26.58 21.28 10.18
CA ALA A 160 -27.43 22.02 9.24
C ALA A 160 -26.92 22.15 7.80
N GLN A 161 -25.75 21.59 7.44
CA GLN A 161 -25.25 21.62 6.06
C GLN A 161 -24.84 20.23 5.60
N VAL A 162 -24.98 19.97 4.30
CA VAL A 162 -24.56 18.70 3.69
C VAL A 162 -23.03 18.61 3.86
N ILE A 163 -22.60 17.73 4.75
CA ILE A 163 -21.19 17.38 4.94
C ILE A 163 -20.92 16.19 4.02
N LYS A 164 -19.99 16.36 3.10
CA LYS A 164 -19.37 15.23 2.41
C LYS A 164 -18.12 14.86 3.19
N THR A 165 -17.94 13.58 3.44
CA THR A 165 -16.75 13.00 4.03
C THR A 165 -16.09 12.07 3.03
N ARG A 166 -14.77 11.99 3.07
CA ARG A 166 -13.99 10.97 2.37
C ARG A 166 -12.93 10.41 3.31
N VAL A 167 -12.58 9.16 3.09
CA VAL A 167 -11.32 8.59 3.58
C VAL A 167 -10.61 8.03 2.37
N VAL A 168 -9.35 8.44 2.21
CA VAL A 168 -8.50 8.06 1.08
C VAL A 168 -7.20 7.51 1.67
N GLY A 169 -6.71 6.39 1.16
CA GLY A 169 -5.36 5.92 1.48
C GLY A 169 -4.35 6.89 0.88
N ILE A 170 -3.37 7.31 1.66
CA ILE A 170 -2.32 8.24 1.20
C ILE A 170 -0.94 7.58 1.16
N GLY A 171 -0.89 6.25 1.29
CA GLY A 171 0.35 5.51 1.47
C GLY A 171 0.98 5.78 2.83
N ASP A 172 2.18 5.26 3.05
CA ASP A 172 2.95 5.50 4.27
C ASP A 172 3.54 6.93 4.30
N PHE A 173 2.74 7.86 4.80
CA PHE A 173 3.04 9.28 4.86
C PHE A 173 4.03 9.60 6.00
N ASN A 174 4.02 8.84 7.09
CA ASN A 174 4.80 9.13 8.30
C ASN A 174 6.11 8.33 8.43
N GLY A 175 6.29 7.30 7.62
CA GLY A 175 7.48 6.47 7.62
C GLY A 175 7.41 5.23 8.50
N ASP A 176 6.25 4.83 9.01
CA ASP A 176 6.13 3.76 10.00
C ASP A 176 5.86 2.39 9.40
N GLY A 177 5.84 2.26 8.08
CA GLY A 177 5.67 1.01 7.34
C GLY A 177 4.23 0.55 7.21
N LEU A 178 3.26 1.32 7.71
CA LEU A 178 1.83 1.10 7.52
C LEU A 178 1.28 2.18 6.60
N ASP A 179 0.27 1.84 5.81
CA ASP A 179 -0.40 2.85 5.01
C ASP A 179 -1.20 3.80 5.91
N ASP A 180 -1.10 5.10 5.60
CA ASP A 180 -1.81 6.15 6.30
C ASP A 180 -3.05 6.58 5.51
N MET A 181 -3.93 7.34 6.17
CA MET A 181 -5.20 7.77 5.61
C MET A 181 -5.40 9.28 5.73
N LEU A 182 -6.08 9.87 4.75
CA LEU A 182 -6.65 11.20 4.86
C LEU A 182 -8.16 11.11 5.12
N ALA A 183 -8.58 11.51 6.31
CA ALA A 183 -10.00 11.71 6.63
C ALA A 183 -10.39 13.16 6.38
N THR A 184 -11.45 13.38 5.62
CA THR A 184 -11.94 14.73 5.28
C THR A 184 -13.39 14.92 5.68
N ALA A 185 -13.74 16.15 6.06
CA ALA A 185 -15.11 16.60 6.28
C ALA A 185 -15.27 18.02 5.73
N TYR A 186 -16.11 18.18 4.72
CA TYR A 186 -16.35 19.46 4.05
C TYR A 186 -17.83 19.75 3.96
N ALA A 187 -18.22 20.93 4.44
CA ALA A 187 -19.58 21.41 4.36
C ALA A 187 -19.81 22.10 3.01
N THR A 188 -20.77 21.63 2.23
CA THR A 188 -21.22 22.38 1.05
C THR A 188 -22.11 23.52 1.53
N GLY A 189 -21.53 24.71 1.73
CA GLY A 189 -22.29 25.92 2.05
C GLY A 189 -23.16 26.37 0.87
N THR A 190 -24.30 27.01 1.17
CA THR A 190 -25.07 27.76 0.17
C THR A 190 -24.22 28.92 -0.34
N VAL A 191 -24.12 29.07 -1.67
CA VAL A 191 -23.52 30.24 -2.34
C VAL A 191 -24.03 31.52 -1.66
N GLY A 192 -23.12 32.35 -1.15
CA GLY A 192 -23.42 33.61 -0.47
C GLY A 192 -23.30 33.60 1.06
N THR A 193 -22.96 32.47 1.68
CA THR A 193 -22.60 32.39 3.11
C THR A 193 -21.14 31.95 3.27
N THR A 194 -20.48 32.33 4.38
CA THR A 194 -19.16 31.79 4.74
C THR A 194 -19.26 30.26 4.79
N ALA A 195 -18.79 29.58 3.74
CA ALA A 195 -18.66 28.14 3.79
C ALA A 195 -17.68 27.78 4.93
N PRO A 196 -18.04 26.81 5.79
CA PRO A 196 -17.10 26.32 6.79
C PRO A 196 -15.83 25.84 6.08
N ASN A 197 -14.66 26.15 6.64
CA ASN A 197 -13.42 25.63 6.10
C ASN A 197 -13.47 24.09 6.08
N PRO A 198 -12.93 23.44 5.03
CA PRO A 198 -12.77 22.00 5.02
C PRO A 198 -11.88 21.59 6.19
N PHE A 199 -12.29 20.54 6.91
CA PHE A 199 -11.45 19.91 7.92
C PHE A 199 -10.85 18.65 7.32
N MET A 200 -9.55 18.47 7.51
CA MET A 200 -8.82 17.32 7.00
C MET A 200 -7.85 16.85 8.08
N TRP A 201 -7.74 15.55 8.24
CA TRP A 201 -6.88 14.90 9.21
C TRP A 201 -6.11 13.79 8.51
N VAL A 202 -4.80 13.85 8.63
CA VAL A 202 -3.97 12.67 8.38
C VAL A 202 -4.13 11.80 9.62
N VAL A 203 -4.51 10.55 9.41
CA VAL A 203 -4.67 9.51 10.43
C VAL A 203 -3.69 8.42 10.07
N TYR A 204 -2.76 8.11 10.96
CA TYR A 204 -1.73 7.13 10.67
C TYR A 204 -2.27 5.68 10.65
N GLY A 205 -1.55 4.76 10.03
CA GLY A 205 -1.77 3.32 10.18
C GLY A 205 -1.35 2.84 11.58
N GLN A 206 -2.05 1.85 12.14
CA GLN A 206 -1.66 1.17 13.37
C GLN A 206 -2.13 -0.29 13.38
N THR A 207 -1.28 -1.15 13.93
CA THR A 207 -1.55 -2.59 14.11
C THR A 207 -2.69 -2.92 15.09
N ALA A 208 -3.14 -1.93 15.87
CA ALA A 208 -4.25 -2.11 16.80
C ALA A 208 -5.08 -0.83 16.96
N TYR A 209 -6.19 -0.76 16.23
CA TYR A 209 -7.20 0.28 16.42
C TYR A 209 -8.49 -0.24 17.06
N GLY A 210 -9.08 0.59 17.92
CA GLY A 210 -10.47 0.47 18.34
C GLY A 210 -11.32 1.58 17.72
N THR A 211 -11.12 2.81 18.18
CA THR A 211 -11.75 4.00 17.63
C THR A 211 -10.76 5.17 17.68
N VAL A 212 -10.57 5.86 16.56
CA VAL A 212 -9.77 7.09 16.48
C VAL A 212 -10.73 8.27 16.55
N ASN A 213 -10.49 9.25 17.44
CA ASN A 213 -11.33 10.44 17.54
C ASN A 213 -10.56 11.67 17.06
N VAL A 214 -10.90 12.17 15.87
CA VAL A 214 -10.17 13.29 15.25
C VAL A 214 -10.37 14.63 15.97
N SER A 215 -11.36 14.73 16.87
CA SER A 215 -11.53 15.89 17.75
C SER A 215 -10.52 15.92 18.91
N ASN A 216 -9.87 14.78 19.19
CA ASN A 216 -8.83 14.64 20.22
C ASN A 216 -7.70 13.71 19.73
N LEU A 217 -7.26 13.93 18.48
CA LEU A 217 -6.26 13.11 17.82
C LEU A 217 -4.92 13.22 18.56
N GLN A 218 -4.38 12.10 19.01
CA GLN A 218 -3.05 12.07 19.62
C GLN A 218 -1.97 12.21 18.54
N ALA A 219 -0.79 12.71 18.91
CA ALA A 219 0.32 12.89 17.95
C ALA A 219 0.79 11.57 17.32
N SER A 220 0.60 10.44 18.01
CA SER A 220 0.87 9.09 17.50
C SER A 220 -0.22 8.54 16.58
N GLU A 221 -1.38 9.20 16.52
CA GLU A 221 -2.53 8.79 15.69
C GLU A 221 -2.66 9.64 14.43
N GLY A 222 -1.91 10.74 14.33
CA GLY A 222 -1.92 11.64 13.18
C GLY A 222 -1.99 13.12 13.56
N PHE A 223 -2.43 13.95 12.63
CA PHE A 223 -2.58 15.39 12.84
C PHE A 223 -3.68 16.00 11.97
N GLN A 224 -4.20 17.15 12.43
CA GLN A 224 -5.12 17.95 11.62
C GLN A 224 -4.33 18.85 10.66
N ILE A 225 -4.64 18.78 9.36
CA ILE A 225 -4.22 19.78 8.40
C ILE A 225 -5.03 21.04 8.70
N LYS A 226 -4.34 22.09 9.17
CA LYS A 226 -5.00 23.34 9.51
C LYS A 226 -5.77 23.86 8.30
N PRO A 227 -6.97 24.41 8.52
CA PRO A 227 -7.70 25.10 7.47
C PRO A 227 -6.79 26.04 6.71
N PHE A 228 -6.79 25.95 5.38
CA PHE A 228 -6.26 27.02 4.57
C PHE A 228 -6.95 28.31 5.04
N ASN A 229 -6.20 29.38 5.30
CA ASN A 229 -6.81 30.69 5.59
C ASN A 229 -7.47 31.17 4.30
N ILE A 230 -8.70 30.71 4.09
CA ILE A 230 -9.53 31.06 2.97
C ILE A 230 -10.03 32.48 3.24
N GLY A 231 -9.34 33.48 2.69
CA GLY A 231 -9.82 34.86 2.72
C GLY A 231 -11.24 34.92 2.15
N GLN A 232 -12.10 35.76 2.74
CA GLN A 232 -13.48 35.96 2.28
C GLN A 232 -13.53 36.18 0.75
N ALA A 233 -14.31 35.36 0.02
CA ALA A 233 -14.48 35.48 -1.43
C ALA A 233 -15.08 36.85 -1.75
N VAL A 234 -14.53 37.52 -2.76
CA VAL A 234 -15.14 38.72 -3.31
C VAL A 234 -16.23 38.27 -4.29
N GLY A 235 -17.46 38.05 -3.82
CA GLY A 235 -18.59 37.71 -4.70
C GLY A 235 -19.46 36.53 -4.28
N GLY A 236 -19.24 35.96 -3.09
CA GLY A 236 -20.16 34.97 -2.50
C GLY A 236 -20.05 33.54 -3.04
N MET A 237 -19.05 33.21 -3.87
CA MET A 237 -18.78 31.80 -4.21
C MET A 237 -17.99 31.14 -3.08
N ALA A 238 -18.55 30.06 -2.54
CA ALA A 238 -17.94 29.24 -1.50
C ALA A 238 -16.73 28.48 -2.05
N PHE A 239 -15.58 28.61 -1.38
CA PHE A 239 -14.37 27.85 -1.63
C PHE A 239 -14.60 26.37 -1.29
N SER A 240 -14.12 25.45 -2.13
CA SER A 240 -14.23 24.01 -1.88
C SER A 240 -12.90 23.33 -2.26
N VAL A 241 -12.41 22.45 -1.38
CA VAL A 241 -11.56 21.34 -1.82
C VAL A 241 -12.33 20.62 -2.92
N THR A 242 -11.70 20.48 -4.08
CA THR A 242 -12.30 19.82 -5.25
C THR A 242 -11.95 18.35 -5.26
N ASP A 243 -10.73 18.02 -4.85
CA ASP A 243 -10.26 16.65 -4.77
C ASP A 243 -9.07 16.50 -3.81
N VAL A 244 -8.84 15.27 -3.38
CA VAL A 244 -7.68 14.82 -2.61
C VAL A 244 -7.25 13.46 -3.12
N ASP A 245 -5.95 13.23 -3.19
CA ASP A 245 -5.39 11.97 -3.69
C ASP A 245 -4.00 11.71 -3.13
N ALA A 246 -3.60 10.44 -3.08
CA ALA A 246 -2.22 10.05 -2.86
C ALA A 246 -1.39 10.53 -4.06
N ALA A 247 -0.27 11.20 -3.79
CA ALA A 247 0.66 11.58 -4.85
C ALA A 247 1.75 10.51 -5.06
N GLY A 248 1.86 9.54 -4.15
CA GLY A 248 3.06 8.71 -3.99
C GLY A 248 4.22 9.55 -3.48
N ASP A 249 5.42 8.99 -3.45
CA ASP A 249 6.64 9.77 -3.17
C ASP A 249 7.05 10.55 -4.43
N ILE A 250 6.67 11.83 -4.50
CA ILE A 250 6.96 12.66 -5.69
C ILE A 250 8.28 13.42 -5.58
N ASN A 251 8.91 13.42 -4.41
CA ASN A 251 10.15 14.15 -4.16
C ASN A 251 11.37 13.22 -3.96
N GLY A 252 11.16 11.90 -3.89
CA GLY A 252 12.17 10.87 -3.73
C GLY A 252 12.69 10.72 -2.29
N ASP A 253 11.96 11.19 -1.28
CA ASP A 253 12.36 11.14 0.13
C ASP A 253 11.94 9.84 0.83
N GLY A 254 11.20 9.01 0.11
CA GLY A 254 10.70 7.71 0.51
C GLY A 254 9.46 7.72 1.38
N PHE A 255 8.82 8.87 1.56
CA PHE A 255 7.53 8.99 2.23
C PHE A 255 6.45 9.26 1.19
N ALA A 256 5.26 8.70 1.41
CA ALA A 256 4.16 9.01 0.53
C ALA A 256 3.70 10.47 0.70
N ASP A 257 3.44 11.16 -0.41
CA ASP A 257 3.00 12.54 -0.43
C ASP A 257 1.49 12.65 -0.71
N LEU A 258 0.93 13.79 -0.33
CA LEU A 258 -0.49 14.09 -0.47
C LEU A 258 -0.73 15.28 -1.42
N VAL A 259 -1.67 15.14 -2.35
CA VAL A 259 -2.15 16.24 -3.19
C VAL A 259 -3.55 16.69 -2.78
N ILE A 260 -3.74 18.02 -2.69
CA ILE A 260 -5.03 18.65 -2.39
C ILE A 260 -5.35 19.68 -3.47
N GLY A 261 -6.44 19.44 -4.20
CA GLY A 261 -6.98 20.35 -5.20
C GLY A 261 -7.99 21.34 -4.60
N ILE A 262 -7.85 22.62 -4.94
CA ILE A 262 -8.75 23.70 -4.53
C ILE A 262 -9.22 24.46 -5.77
N GLY A 263 -10.54 24.54 -5.96
CA GLY A 263 -11.13 25.02 -7.22
C GLY A 263 -11.14 26.53 -7.44
N ALA A 264 -10.91 27.35 -6.42
CA ALA A 264 -10.93 28.81 -6.53
C ALA A 264 -10.03 29.44 -5.47
N ASP A 265 -9.00 30.20 -5.86
CA ASP A 265 -8.27 31.11 -4.97
C ASP A 265 -8.22 32.52 -5.59
N GLU A 266 -9.02 33.42 -5.03
CA GLU A 266 -9.10 34.82 -5.46
C GLU A 266 -8.16 35.76 -4.68
N ALA A 267 -7.34 35.25 -3.75
CA ALA A 267 -6.52 36.07 -2.86
C ALA A 267 -5.42 36.89 -3.56
N SER A 268 -5.24 36.76 -4.89
CA SER A 268 -4.14 37.39 -5.64
C SER A 268 -4.55 38.44 -6.66
N GLY A 269 -5.82 38.84 -6.76
CA GLY A 269 -6.27 39.77 -7.82
C GLY A 269 -6.10 39.23 -9.24
N ARG A 270 -5.83 37.92 -9.36
CA ARG A 270 -5.93 37.17 -10.61
C ARG A 270 -7.36 36.68 -10.80
N VAL A 271 -7.68 36.48 -12.07
CA VAL A 271 -8.99 36.09 -12.64
C VAL A 271 -9.80 35.17 -11.72
N ALA A 272 -11.09 35.48 -11.57
CA ALA A 272 -12.06 34.62 -10.89
C ALA A 272 -11.91 33.16 -11.36
N ASN A 273 -11.95 32.20 -10.42
CA ASN A 273 -11.78 30.75 -10.65
C ASN A 273 -10.34 30.27 -10.96
N SER A 274 -9.31 30.95 -10.47
CA SER A 274 -7.94 30.38 -10.51
C SER A 274 -7.78 29.36 -9.38
N GLY A 275 -7.86 28.06 -9.68
CA GLY A 275 -7.63 27.00 -8.69
C GLY A 275 -6.18 26.93 -8.19
N LYS A 276 -5.95 26.21 -7.09
CA LYS A 276 -4.63 25.87 -6.55
C LYS A 276 -4.55 24.38 -6.26
N THR A 277 -3.38 23.81 -6.49
CA THR A 277 -3.04 22.46 -6.03
C THR A 277 -1.93 22.59 -5.00
N TYR A 278 -2.14 21.98 -3.84
CA TYR A 278 -1.13 21.86 -2.80
C TYR A 278 -0.58 20.45 -2.83
N VAL A 279 0.74 20.35 -2.80
CA VAL A 279 1.45 19.11 -2.45
C VAL A 279 1.88 19.26 -1.00
N ILE A 280 1.62 18.24 -0.19
CA ILE A 280 2.08 18.12 1.18
C ILE A 280 3.02 16.92 1.20
N TYR A 281 4.29 17.18 1.53
CA TYR A 281 5.27 16.10 1.63
C TYR A 281 5.09 15.30 2.92
N GLY A 282 5.28 13.98 2.81
CA GLY A 282 5.36 13.06 3.94
C GLY A 282 6.57 13.35 4.85
N GLY A 283 6.65 12.66 5.99
CA GLY A 283 7.81 12.70 6.88
C GLY A 283 7.52 12.63 8.38
N VAL A 284 8.58 12.43 9.17
CA VAL A 284 8.51 12.16 10.61
C VAL A 284 8.25 13.40 11.49
N SER A 285 7.00 13.83 11.65
CA SER A 285 6.45 14.72 12.72
C SER A 285 7.08 16.10 12.98
N ASP A 286 8.25 16.40 12.43
CA ASP A 286 8.72 17.72 12.11
C ASP A 286 8.72 17.76 10.59
N LEU A 287 7.78 18.52 9.99
CA LEU A 287 7.90 18.98 8.59
C LEU A 287 9.10 19.96 8.47
N GLN A 288 10.24 19.60 9.06
CA GLN A 288 11.51 20.10 8.59
C GLN A 288 11.66 19.52 7.20
N SER A 289 11.98 20.41 6.26
CA SER A 289 12.34 20.07 4.90
C SER A 289 13.38 18.92 4.93
N MET A 290 12.92 17.68 4.79
CA MET A 290 13.75 16.55 4.38
C MET A 290 14.05 16.68 2.87
N THR A 291 14.39 17.90 2.45
CA THR A 291 15.24 18.11 1.27
C THR A 291 16.52 17.34 1.54
N PHE A 292 16.98 16.52 0.59
CA PHE A 292 18.33 15.96 0.56
C PHE A 292 19.36 16.86 1.26
N GLN A 293 19.85 16.41 2.41
CA GLN A 293 20.85 17.12 3.19
C GLN A 293 22.15 16.37 3.07
N SER A 294 23.02 16.81 2.15
CA SER A 294 24.38 16.26 2.05
C SER A 294 25.14 16.32 3.39
N ALA A 295 24.78 17.25 4.29
CA ALA A 295 25.33 17.33 5.64
C ALA A 295 24.94 16.17 6.56
N ASN A 296 23.82 15.49 6.29
CA ASN A 296 23.36 14.30 7.03
C ASN A 296 23.88 12.99 6.43
N GLY A 297 24.62 13.04 5.31
CA GLY A 297 25.04 11.85 4.58
C GLY A 297 24.10 11.43 3.46
N ASP A 298 23.08 12.25 3.14
CA ASP A 298 22.19 11.98 2.01
C ASP A 298 22.92 12.16 0.67
N LEU A 299 22.60 11.29 -0.29
CA LEU A 299 23.28 11.22 -1.58
C LEU A 299 22.28 11.09 -2.73
N ILE A 300 22.57 11.80 -3.82
CA ILE A 300 21.90 11.60 -5.11
C ILE A 300 23.00 11.23 -6.11
N GLY A 301 22.89 10.07 -6.73
CA GLY A 301 23.75 9.65 -7.82
C GLY A 301 23.33 10.26 -9.15
N THR A 302 23.81 9.69 -10.25
CA THR A 302 23.72 10.30 -11.58
C THR A 302 23.13 9.32 -12.58
N THR A 303 23.70 9.26 -13.79
CA THR A 303 23.32 8.28 -14.82
C THR A 303 24.43 7.27 -15.08
N ALA A 304 25.44 7.26 -14.21
CA ALA A 304 26.62 6.43 -14.29
C ALA A 304 26.60 5.44 -13.14
N SER A 305 27.21 4.27 -13.33
CA SER A 305 27.46 3.33 -12.24
C SER A 305 28.37 3.94 -11.16
N GLU A 306 27.83 4.05 -9.95
CA GLU A 306 28.43 4.72 -8.80
C GLU A 306 28.48 3.81 -7.57
N SER A 307 29.32 4.20 -6.61
CA SER A 307 29.33 3.62 -5.27
C SER A 307 28.97 4.73 -4.30
N LEU A 308 27.77 4.61 -3.72
CA LEU A 308 27.19 5.59 -2.82
C LEU A 308 27.21 5.03 -1.40
N VAL A 309 27.82 5.79 -0.50
CA VAL A 309 28.13 5.32 0.85
C VAL A 309 27.66 6.36 1.86
N GLY A 310 26.66 5.95 2.66
CA GLY A 310 26.09 6.71 3.75
C GLY A 310 27.00 6.83 4.99
N THR A 311 26.47 7.45 6.03
CA THR A 311 27.13 7.64 7.33
C THR A 311 26.65 6.59 8.33
N ALA A 312 26.84 6.79 9.63
CA ALA A 312 26.35 5.85 10.65
C ALA A 312 24.97 6.25 11.20
N GLY A 313 24.34 7.29 10.64
CA GLY A 313 22.99 7.73 10.98
C GLY A 313 22.09 7.63 9.76
N ALA A 314 20.77 7.71 9.98
CA ALA A 314 19.76 7.58 8.92
C ALA A 314 20.05 8.47 7.70
N ASN A 315 20.25 7.86 6.54
CA ASN A 315 20.49 8.55 5.27
C ASN A 315 19.36 8.30 4.27
N GLN A 316 19.17 9.25 3.37
CA GLN A 316 18.43 9.07 2.12
C GLN A 316 19.42 8.99 0.97
N ILE A 317 19.44 7.87 0.26
CA ILE A 317 20.32 7.65 -0.89
C ILE A 317 19.50 7.23 -2.09
N VAL A 318 19.55 8.02 -3.17
CA VAL A 318 18.94 7.71 -4.47
C VAL A 318 20.05 7.60 -5.50
N ALA A 319 20.25 6.43 -6.10
CA ALA A 319 21.40 6.22 -6.97
C ALA A 319 21.20 6.70 -8.42
N GLY A 320 19.98 6.63 -8.95
CA GLY A 320 19.64 7.24 -10.24
C GLY A 320 19.62 6.21 -11.36
N ASP A 321 20.27 6.50 -12.50
CA ASP A 321 20.46 5.48 -13.53
C ASP A 321 21.89 4.92 -13.45
N GLY A 322 22.08 3.67 -13.83
CA GLY A 322 23.37 3.00 -13.76
C GLY A 322 23.26 1.67 -13.03
N ASN A 323 24.32 0.90 -13.00
CA ASN A 323 24.42 -0.23 -12.08
C ASN A 323 25.18 0.26 -10.86
N ASP A 324 24.46 0.63 -9.81
CA ASP A 324 24.99 1.30 -8.63
C ASP A 324 25.24 0.33 -7.48
N THR A 325 26.06 0.75 -6.52
CA THR A 325 26.25 0.04 -5.26
C THR A 325 26.01 1.00 -4.11
N ILE A 326 25.00 0.71 -3.30
CA ILE A 326 24.56 1.57 -2.21
C ILE A 326 24.85 0.90 -0.87
N THR A 327 25.51 1.61 0.04
CA THR A 327 25.79 1.13 1.39
C THR A 327 25.37 2.17 2.43
N GLY A 328 24.43 1.81 3.29
CA GLY A 328 23.91 2.70 4.34
C GLY A 328 24.90 3.00 5.47
N ASN A 329 25.79 2.05 5.82
CA ASN A 329 26.75 2.11 6.95
C ASN A 329 26.14 2.18 8.37
N GLY A 330 24.81 2.27 8.50
CA GLY A 330 24.07 2.12 9.75
C GLY A 330 23.09 3.26 9.98
N GLY A 331 22.06 3.02 10.79
CA GLY A 331 20.89 3.88 10.86
C GLY A 331 19.73 3.33 10.03
N ALA A 332 18.56 3.97 10.16
CA ALA A 332 17.40 3.65 9.33
C ALA A 332 17.56 4.36 8.00
N ASP A 333 18.23 3.68 7.08
CA ASP A 333 18.49 4.25 5.76
C ASP A 333 17.33 3.99 4.81
N VAL A 334 17.10 4.94 3.91
CA VAL A 334 16.21 4.80 2.77
C VAL A 334 17.08 4.74 1.52
N LEU A 335 17.16 3.57 0.89
CA LEU A 335 18.04 3.30 -0.25
C LEU A 335 17.21 2.99 -1.50
N TYR A 336 17.36 3.82 -2.53
CA TYR A 336 16.75 3.66 -3.84
C TYR A 336 17.83 3.41 -4.91
N GLY A 337 17.78 2.25 -5.56
CA GLY A 337 18.64 1.91 -6.71
C GLY A 337 18.32 2.81 -7.90
N GLY A 338 17.14 2.67 -8.47
CA GLY A 338 16.68 3.51 -9.57
C GLY A 338 16.58 2.71 -10.86
N ARG A 339 17.32 3.04 -11.93
CA ARG A 339 17.32 2.27 -13.18
C ARG A 339 18.66 1.59 -13.38
N GLY A 340 18.64 0.28 -13.57
CA GLY A 340 19.80 -0.54 -13.84
C GLY A 340 19.85 -1.68 -12.84
N ASN A 341 20.95 -2.42 -12.83
CA ASN A 341 21.10 -3.55 -11.92
C ASN A 341 21.91 -3.11 -10.71
N ASP A 342 21.22 -2.82 -9.62
CA ASP A 342 21.78 -2.18 -8.44
C ASP A 342 22.12 -3.19 -7.34
N VAL A 343 23.07 -2.83 -6.48
CA VAL A 343 23.47 -3.62 -5.31
C VAL A 343 23.24 -2.80 -4.05
N LEU A 344 22.24 -3.18 -3.27
CA LEU A 344 21.94 -2.60 -1.97
C LEU A 344 22.64 -3.45 -0.90
N VAL A 345 23.58 -2.87 -0.16
CA VAL A 345 24.40 -3.58 0.82
C VAL A 345 23.78 -3.44 2.22
N ALA A 346 23.41 -4.56 2.81
CA ALA A 346 22.81 -4.64 4.14
C ALA A 346 23.76 -5.32 5.14
N ASN A 347 24.13 -4.56 6.18
CA ASN A 347 24.87 -5.08 7.31
C ASN A 347 23.90 -5.53 8.44
N ALA A 348 24.45 -5.95 9.58
CA ALA A 348 23.65 -6.38 10.73
C ALA A 348 22.66 -5.31 11.24
N ASP A 349 23.04 -4.04 11.21
CA ASP A 349 22.16 -2.94 11.63
C ASP A 349 21.03 -2.74 10.62
N THR A 350 21.35 -2.68 9.33
CA THR A 350 20.34 -2.58 8.26
C THR A 350 19.30 -3.71 8.36
N LEU A 351 19.76 -4.96 8.48
CA LEU A 351 18.85 -6.11 8.58
C LEU A 351 18.00 -6.09 9.86
N SER A 352 18.58 -5.68 11.00
CA SER A 352 17.82 -5.55 12.25
C SER A 352 16.71 -4.51 12.16
N ARG A 353 16.86 -3.50 11.30
CA ARG A 353 15.88 -2.43 11.09
C ARG A 353 14.84 -2.76 10.03
N LEU A 354 15.18 -3.63 9.08
CA LEU A 354 14.20 -4.21 8.14
C LEU A 354 13.26 -5.19 8.85
N ASP A 355 13.77 -5.91 9.86
CA ASP A 355 13.03 -6.90 10.66
C ASP A 355 12.30 -6.28 11.88
N ASP A 356 12.43 -4.97 12.11
CA ASP A 356 11.77 -4.32 13.25
C ASP A 356 10.25 -4.21 13.02
N THR A 357 9.50 -5.01 13.76
CA THR A 357 8.03 -5.09 13.69
C THR A 357 7.34 -4.33 14.82
N VAL A 358 8.08 -3.72 15.76
CA VAL A 358 7.50 -3.14 16.98
C VAL A 358 7.85 -1.66 17.14
N GLY A 359 6.82 -0.81 17.29
CA GLY A 359 6.96 0.61 17.61
C GLY A 359 6.73 1.53 16.41
N ASN A 360 5.96 2.59 16.63
CA ASN A 360 5.67 3.65 15.65
C ASN A 360 6.51 4.91 15.92
N ASP A 361 7.58 4.79 16.71
CA ASP A 361 8.39 5.91 17.16
C ASP A 361 9.63 6.06 16.25
N ARG A 362 9.64 7.15 15.46
CA ARG A 362 10.78 7.77 14.74
C ARG A 362 11.91 6.85 14.24
N GLN A 363 12.01 6.74 12.91
CA GLN A 363 13.24 6.36 12.20
C GLN A 363 13.81 5.00 12.61
N ALA A 364 13.03 4.02 13.05
CA ALA A 364 13.57 2.70 13.42
C ALA A 364 13.77 1.77 12.21
N ILE A 365 13.07 2.01 11.10
CA ILE A 365 12.92 1.05 10.00
C ILE A 365 13.75 1.49 8.80
N ALA A 366 14.55 0.58 8.24
CA ALA A 366 15.25 0.81 6.99
C ALA A 366 14.31 0.53 5.80
N ARG A 367 14.53 1.20 4.66
CA ARG A 367 13.80 0.97 3.40
C ARG A 367 14.77 0.70 2.27
N LEU A 368 14.46 -0.30 1.47
CA LEU A 368 15.25 -0.69 0.31
C LEU A 368 14.32 -0.83 -0.88
N ASN A 369 14.61 -0.13 -1.97
CA ASN A 369 13.93 -0.33 -3.24
C ASN A 369 14.97 -0.39 -4.35
N GLY A 370 15.07 -1.52 -5.05
CA GLY A 370 16.01 -1.69 -6.16
C GLY A 370 15.65 -0.85 -7.38
N GLY A 371 14.35 -0.69 -7.65
CA GLY A 371 13.84 0.07 -8.78
C GLY A 371 13.60 -0.80 -10.02
N ASN A 372 14.14 -0.39 -11.16
CA ASN A 372 13.98 -1.07 -12.44
C ASN A 372 15.29 -1.76 -12.83
N GLY A 373 15.29 -3.08 -12.85
CA GLY A 373 16.40 -3.88 -13.36
C GLY A 373 16.43 -5.24 -12.70
N ILE A 374 17.62 -5.79 -12.49
CA ILE A 374 17.83 -6.96 -11.63
C ILE A 374 18.64 -6.49 -10.45
N ASP A 375 17.98 -6.34 -9.32
CA ASP A 375 18.55 -5.70 -8.14
C ASP A 375 18.91 -6.73 -7.07
N THR A 376 20.03 -6.47 -6.39
CA THR A 376 20.63 -7.40 -5.44
C THR A 376 20.67 -6.82 -4.04
N LEU A 377 20.06 -7.50 -3.07
CA LEU A 377 20.35 -7.27 -1.66
C LEU A 377 21.56 -8.11 -1.25
N LYS A 378 22.68 -7.45 -0.95
CA LYS A 378 23.93 -8.09 -0.55
C LYS A 378 24.17 -8.02 0.95
N PHE A 379 24.46 -9.16 1.55
CA PHE A 379 24.73 -9.28 2.98
C PHE A 379 26.21 -8.92 3.26
N ASP A 380 26.43 -7.96 4.15
CA ASP A 380 27.75 -7.53 4.59
C ASP A 380 27.95 -7.80 6.08
N GLY A 381 28.37 -9.02 6.41
CA GLY A 381 28.58 -9.45 7.78
C GLY A 381 28.62 -10.96 7.89
N ALA A 382 28.60 -11.47 9.13
CA ALA A 382 28.57 -12.89 9.45
C ALA A 382 27.48 -13.20 10.46
N GLY A 383 26.84 -14.37 10.31
CA GLY A 383 25.73 -14.76 11.18
C GLY A 383 24.49 -13.90 10.95
N LEU A 384 24.39 -13.25 9.78
CA LEU A 384 23.24 -12.44 9.44
C LEU A 384 22.03 -13.33 9.19
N ASP A 385 20.88 -12.90 9.67
CA ASP A 385 19.63 -13.65 9.63
C ASP A 385 18.51 -12.71 9.21
N LEU A 386 18.04 -12.85 7.96
CA LEU A 386 16.91 -12.08 7.46
C LEU A 386 15.70 -12.99 7.36
N ASN A 387 14.62 -12.59 8.04
CA ASN A 387 13.37 -13.32 8.04
C ASN A 387 12.27 -12.57 7.27
N LEU A 388 12.14 -12.80 5.96
CA LEU A 388 11.11 -12.16 5.15
C LEU A 388 9.69 -12.60 5.50
N SER A 389 9.54 -13.73 6.21
CA SER A 389 8.23 -14.14 6.71
C SER A 389 7.70 -13.25 7.86
N ALA A 390 8.59 -12.49 8.51
CA ALA A 390 8.28 -11.58 9.62
C ALA A 390 8.58 -10.11 9.32
N ALA A 391 9.48 -9.80 8.38
CA ALA A 391 9.80 -8.44 7.96
C ALA A 391 8.56 -7.69 7.41
N ARG A 392 8.51 -6.37 7.62
CA ARG A 392 7.45 -5.51 7.07
C ARG A 392 7.57 -5.48 5.55
N ARG A 393 6.50 -5.83 4.84
CA ARG A 393 6.54 -6.02 3.38
C ARG A 393 6.84 -4.72 2.61
N SER A 394 6.45 -3.57 3.17
CA SER A 394 6.69 -2.23 2.61
C SER A 394 8.14 -1.73 2.79
N SER A 395 8.98 -2.43 3.56
CA SER A 395 10.37 -2.00 3.79
C SER A 395 11.33 -2.45 2.68
N MET A 396 10.91 -3.39 1.82
CA MET A 396 11.72 -3.91 0.73
C MET A 396 10.90 -4.10 -0.54
N GLU A 397 11.35 -3.51 -1.63
CA GLU A 397 10.69 -3.58 -2.94
C GLU A 397 11.70 -3.78 -4.06
N SER A 398 11.29 -4.38 -5.18
CA SER A 398 12.13 -4.60 -6.37
C SER A 398 13.50 -5.20 -6.01
N ILE A 399 13.52 -6.39 -5.41
CA ILE A 399 14.75 -7.14 -5.09
C ILE A 399 14.61 -8.54 -5.65
N GLU A 400 15.25 -8.81 -6.79
CA GLU A 400 15.12 -10.12 -7.45
C GLU A 400 16.22 -11.09 -6.98
N GLN A 401 17.33 -10.57 -6.44
CA GLN A 401 18.48 -11.35 -6.01
C GLN A 401 18.88 -11.09 -4.56
N PHE A 402 19.14 -12.17 -3.82
CA PHE A 402 19.79 -12.13 -2.51
C PHE A 402 21.21 -12.69 -2.63
N ASP A 403 22.21 -11.93 -2.19
CA ASP A 403 23.60 -12.35 -2.15
C ASP A 403 24.05 -12.53 -0.70
N LEU A 404 24.16 -13.79 -0.28
CA LEU A 404 24.55 -14.22 1.06
C LEU A 404 26.07 -14.34 1.24
N THR A 405 26.88 -14.05 0.21
CA THR A 405 28.36 -14.22 0.20
C THR A 405 29.14 -13.22 1.08
N GLY A 406 28.47 -12.62 2.07
CA GLY A 406 29.13 -11.96 3.18
C GLY A 406 30.08 -12.91 3.93
N SER A 407 30.77 -12.40 4.94
CA SER A 407 31.64 -13.26 5.76
C SER A 407 30.86 -14.34 6.52
N GLY A 408 31.47 -15.49 6.80
CA GLY A 408 30.85 -16.48 7.70
C GLY A 408 29.61 -17.15 7.10
N SER A 409 28.62 -17.48 7.94
CA SER A 409 27.40 -18.18 7.52
C SER A 409 26.20 -17.27 7.73
N ASN A 410 25.40 -17.07 6.70
CA ASN A 410 24.23 -16.20 6.70
C ASN A 410 22.97 -17.01 6.39
N THR A 411 21.81 -16.51 6.84
CA THR A 411 20.54 -17.20 6.69
C THR A 411 19.48 -16.28 6.09
N LEU A 412 18.77 -16.79 5.10
CA LEU A 412 17.58 -16.18 4.52
C LEU A 412 16.37 -17.09 4.77
N ARG A 413 15.32 -16.56 5.41
CA ARG A 413 14.06 -17.29 5.62
C ARG A 413 12.98 -16.74 4.71
N LEU A 414 12.31 -17.63 3.96
CA LEU A 414 11.32 -17.30 2.95
C LEU A 414 10.05 -18.15 3.11
N ARG A 415 8.94 -17.63 2.61
CA ARG A 415 7.69 -18.34 2.27
C ARG A 415 7.32 -18.08 0.81
N LEU A 416 6.36 -18.84 0.28
CA LEU A 416 5.82 -18.65 -1.08
C LEU A 416 5.48 -17.18 -1.40
N MET A 417 4.81 -16.48 -0.48
CA MET A 417 4.40 -15.09 -0.71
C MET A 417 5.58 -14.17 -0.96
N ASP A 418 6.73 -14.40 -0.31
CA ASP A 418 7.89 -13.54 -0.49
C ASP A 418 8.45 -13.72 -1.91
N VAL A 419 8.47 -14.95 -2.44
CA VAL A 419 8.88 -15.22 -3.83
C VAL A 419 7.90 -14.63 -4.85
N LEU A 420 6.60 -14.60 -4.54
CA LEU A 420 5.60 -13.99 -5.42
C LEU A 420 5.61 -12.46 -5.39
N ASN A 421 6.04 -11.87 -4.27
CA ASN A 421 6.11 -10.42 -4.11
C ASN A 421 7.39 -9.85 -4.74
N PHE A 422 8.54 -10.47 -4.46
CA PHE A 422 9.83 -10.02 -4.98
C PHE A 422 10.15 -10.54 -6.38
N GLY A 423 9.61 -11.72 -6.73
CA GLY A 423 9.98 -12.38 -7.97
C GLY A 423 9.29 -11.76 -9.16
N ASP A 424 10.07 -11.40 -10.18
CA ASP A 424 9.55 -11.01 -11.47
C ASP A 424 9.45 -12.21 -12.43
N ASN A 425 8.60 -12.07 -13.45
CA ASN A 425 8.36 -13.15 -14.40
C ASN A 425 9.44 -13.16 -15.47
N ASN A 426 9.95 -14.36 -15.78
CA ASN A 426 10.82 -14.61 -16.93
C ASN A 426 12.14 -13.81 -16.90
N ILE A 427 12.65 -13.42 -15.72
CA ILE A 427 13.93 -12.70 -15.54
C ILE A 427 15.12 -13.57 -15.97
N TRP A 428 15.11 -14.84 -15.58
CA TRP A 428 16.17 -15.81 -15.88
C TRP A 428 15.58 -16.97 -16.66
N ASN A 429 15.87 -17.03 -17.96
CA ASN A 429 15.36 -18.07 -18.83
C ASN A 429 16.41 -18.46 -19.88
N ALA A 430 16.18 -19.54 -20.62
CA ALA A 430 17.15 -20.04 -21.60
C ALA A 430 17.36 -19.10 -22.81
N ALA A 431 16.49 -18.11 -23.00
CA ALA A 431 16.54 -17.17 -24.13
C ALA A 431 17.03 -15.77 -23.77
N ASN A 432 16.87 -15.29 -22.53
CA ASN A 432 17.54 -14.09 -22.04
C ASN A 432 18.84 -14.51 -21.33
N THR A 433 19.97 -14.25 -21.98
CA THR A 433 21.30 -14.57 -21.44
C THR A 433 21.68 -13.59 -20.31
N ASN A 434 20.79 -13.34 -19.36
CA ASN A 434 20.96 -12.51 -18.17
C ASN A 434 21.91 -13.21 -17.18
N GLY A 435 23.13 -13.50 -17.62
CA GLY A 435 24.14 -14.23 -16.84
C GLY A 435 23.87 -15.73 -16.71
N VAL A 436 22.77 -16.26 -17.25
CA VAL A 436 22.36 -17.67 -17.10
C VAL A 436 22.64 -18.52 -18.34
N SER A 437 23.01 -19.78 -18.12
CA SER A 437 23.20 -20.80 -19.15
C SER A 437 22.82 -22.20 -18.66
N GLY A 438 22.53 -23.11 -19.59
CA GLY A 438 22.14 -24.50 -19.31
C GLY A 438 20.70 -24.84 -19.72
N GLU A 439 20.37 -26.13 -19.69
CA GLU A 439 19.07 -26.69 -20.14
C GLU A 439 18.04 -26.80 -19.00
N ALA A 440 18.30 -26.17 -17.85
CA ALA A 440 17.44 -26.28 -16.67
C ALA A 440 16.21 -25.36 -16.72
N LEU A 441 16.26 -24.31 -17.54
CA LEU A 441 15.22 -23.28 -17.63
C LEU A 441 14.49 -23.36 -18.97
N ALA A 442 13.21 -23.01 -18.95
CA ALA A 442 12.42 -22.88 -20.17
C ALA A 442 12.86 -21.64 -20.98
N VAL A 443 12.54 -21.61 -22.29
CA VAL A 443 12.70 -20.42 -23.16
C VAL A 443 11.75 -19.29 -22.75
N THR A 444 10.63 -19.64 -22.14
CA THR A 444 9.69 -18.71 -21.51
C THR A 444 9.25 -19.34 -20.20
N GLU A 445 9.56 -18.67 -19.09
CA GLU A 445 9.25 -19.12 -17.75
C GLU A 445 8.09 -18.27 -17.20
N PRO A 446 6.86 -18.82 -17.08
CA PRO A 446 5.71 -18.09 -16.56
C PRO A 446 5.72 -17.93 -15.03
N ARG A 447 6.71 -18.51 -14.34
CA ARG A 447 6.85 -18.38 -12.88
C ARG A 447 7.55 -17.08 -12.53
N ARG A 448 7.17 -16.54 -11.37
CA ARG A 448 7.93 -15.50 -10.66
C ARG A 448 9.21 -16.10 -10.11
N GLN A 449 10.35 -15.48 -10.38
CA GLN A 449 11.67 -16.06 -10.09
C GLN A 449 12.40 -15.21 -9.05
N LEU A 450 13.01 -15.86 -8.06
CA LEU A 450 13.91 -15.23 -7.11
C LEU A 450 15.24 -16.01 -7.07
N ARG A 451 16.36 -15.29 -7.08
CA ARG A 451 17.70 -15.88 -7.07
C ARG A 451 18.38 -15.68 -5.72
N VAL A 452 19.01 -16.73 -5.21
CA VAL A 452 19.83 -16.69 -4.00
C VAL A 452 21.24 -17.18 -4.31
N GLN A 453 22.20 -16.28 -4.22
CA GLN A 453 23.62 -16.57 -4.28
C GLN A 453 24.16 -16.72 -2.85
N GLY A 454 25.08 -17.66 -2.66
CA GLY A 454 25.72 -17.88 -1.36
C GLY A 454 26.90 -18.84 -1.46
N ASP A 455 27.52 -19.12 -0.33
CA ASP A 455 28.64 -20.03 -0.22
C ASP A 455 28.42 -21.12 0.85
N ALA A 456 29.51 -21.83 1.18
CA ALA A 456 29.43 -23.01 2.03
C ALA A 456 29.21 -22.60 3.50
N GLY A 457 28.01 -22.89 4.01
CA GLY A 457 27.60 -22.58 5.38
C GLY A 457 26.35 -21.71 5.42
N ASP A 458 26.06 -20.99 4.34
CA ASP A 458 24.83 -20.24 4.17
C ASP A 458 23.60 -21.15 4.10
N GLN A 459 22.46 -20.60 4.50
CA GLN A 459 21.20 -21.31 4.55
C GLN A 459 20.05 -20.52 3.94
N VAL A 460 19.21 -21.24 3.20
CA VAL A 460 17.85 -20.79 2.85
C VAL A 460 16.87 -21.68 3.59
N ILE A 461 16.06 -21.10 4.46
CA ILE A 461 15.01 -21.81 5.18
C ILE A 461 13.68 -21.52 4.50
N LEU A 462 13.01 -22.57 4.01
CA LEU A 462 11.70 -22.46 3.38
C LEU A 462 10.60 -22.89 4.36
N ALA A 463 9.75 -21.95 4.76
CA ALA A 463 8.65 -22.23 5.70
C ALA A 463 7.71 -23.35 5.21
N ASP A 464 7.60 -23.50 3.89
CA ASP A 464 6.76 -24.46 3.20
C ASP A 464 7.57 -25.43 2.31
N LEU A 465 8.79 -25.80 2.71
CA LEU A 465 9.72 -26.65 1.92
C LEU A 465 9.06 -27.88 1.26
N ALA A 466 8.10 -28.53 1.93
CA ALA A 466 7.39 -29.70 1.38
C ALA A 466 6.60 -29.40 0.08
N SER A 467 6.31 -28.13 -0.19
CA SER A 467 5.63 -27.65 -1.39
C SER A 467 6.59 -27.26 -2.52
N TRP A 468 7.91 -27.43 -2.32
CA TRP A 468 8.94 -27.12 -3.31
C TRP A 468 9.64 -28.38 -3.82
N THR A 469 9.79 -28.48 -5.13
CA THR A 469 10.50 -29.60 -5.77
C THR A 469 11.69 -29.09 -6.56
N LYS A 470 12.90 -29.55 -6.21
CA LYS A 470 14.10 -29.32 -7.02
C LYS A 470 14.02 -30.11 -8.32
N THR A 471 14.31 -29.47 -9.45
CA THR A 471 14.41 -30.13 -10.75
C THR A 471 15.69 -30.97 -10.86
N SER A 472 15.77 -31.80 -11.91
CA SER A 472 16.92 -32.68 -12.13
C SER A 472 18.16 -31.99 -12.66
N ASN A 473 18.01 -30.80 -13.26
CA ASN A 473 19.11 -30.07 -13.89
C ASN A 473 19.35 -28.78 -13.11
N ASP A 474 20.62 -28.45 -12.90
CA ASP A 474 21.01 -27.17 -12.33
C ASP A 474 21.19 -26.14 -13.46
N MET A 475 20.91 -24.87 -13.15
CA MET A 475 21.25 -23.71 -13.96
C MET A 475 22.69 -23.30 -13.66
N VAL A 476 23.41 -22.72 -14.62
CA VAL A 476 24.73 -22.12 -14.38
C VAL A 476 24.64 -20.60 -14.54
N ALA A 477 25.07 -19.86 -13.53
CA ALA A 477 25.20 -18.40 -13.59
C ALA A 477 26.42 -17.92 -12.81
N ASP A 478 27.09 -16.88 -13.30
CA ASP A 478 28.22 -16.23 -12.63
C ASP A 478 29.32 -17.19 -12.14
N GLY A 479 29.52 -18.30 -12.86
CA GLY A 479 30.51 -19.33 -12.53
C GLY A 479 30.10 -20.30 -11.42
N ALA A 480 28.85 -20.26 -10.95
CA ALA A 480 28.28 -21.16 -9.96
C ALA A 480 27.08 -21.95 -10.52
N ASN A 481 26.80 -23.10 -9.91
CA ASN A 481 25.64 -23.92 -10.21
C ASN A 481 24.49 -23.55 -9.25
N TYR A 482 23.29 -23.40 -9.79
CA TYR A 482 22.07 -23.07 -9.08
C TYR A 482 21.06 -24.20 -9.24
N GLY A 483 20.60 -24.73 -8.10
CA GLY A 483 19.45 -25.62 -8.07
C GLY A 483 18.18 -24.86 -8.43
N VAL A 484 17.43 -25.38 -9.40
CA VAL A 484 16.13 -24.83 -9.79
C VAL A 484 15.03 -25.52 -8.98
N TRP A 485 14.33 -24.78 -8.13
CA TRP A 485 13.23 -25.26 -7.29
C TRP A 485 11.91 -24.66 -7.77
N ASN A 486 10.93 -25.50 -8.05
CA ASN A 486 9.59 -25.06 -8.45
C ASN A 486 8.60 -25.31 -7.33
N HIS A 487 7.71 -24.35 -7.08
CA HIS A 487 6.57 -24.59 -6.22
C HIS A 487 5.59 -25.54 -6.90
N ASN A 488 4.98 -26.45 -6.12
CA ASN A 488 4.18 -27.56 -6.65
C ASN A 488 2.81 -27.11 -7.20
N THR A 489 2.28 -25.98 -6.72
CA THR A 489 0.93 -25.50 -7.07
C THR A 489 0.86 -24.04 -7.50
N ALA A 490 1.91 -23.25 -7.28
CA ALA A 490 1.93 -21.82 -7.56
C ALA A 490 2.97 -21.52 -8.64
N LEU A 491 2.82 -20.40 -9.33
CA LEU A 491 3.75 -19.95 -10.37
C LEU A 491 4.97 -19.26 -9.74
N ALA A 492 5.75 -20.00 -8.94
CA ALA A 492 6.93 -19.50 -8.26
C ALA A 492 8.14 -20.44 -8.46
N GLN A 493 9.33 -19.85 -8.63
CA GLN A 493 10.59 -20.56 -8.83
C GLN A 493 11.72 -19.91 -8.03
N LEU A 494 12.53 -20.74 -7.37
CA LEU A 494 13.74 -20.33 -6.66
C LEU A 494 14.98 -20.88 -7.36
N LEU A 495 15.96 -20.01 -7.57
CA LEU A 495 17.26 -20.32 -8.15
C LEU A 495 18.32 -20.18 -7.05
N ILE A 496 18.71 -21.29 -6.42
CA ILE A 496 19.56 -21.26 -5.22
C ILE A 496 20.92 -21.87 -5.52
N ASP A 497 22.01 -21.16 -5.21
CA ASP A 497 23.37 -21.67 -5.36
C ASP A 497 23.49 -23.04 -4.65
N THR A 498 24.03 -24.03 -5.36
CA THR A 498 24.16 -25.41 -4.88
C THR A 498 25.06 -25.59 -3.66
N ARG A 499 25.83 -24.56 -3.28
CA ARG A 499 26.63 -24.52 -2.06
C ARG A 499 25.80 -24.13 -0.82
N VAL A 500 24.66 -23.47 -1.01
CA VAL A 500 23.74 -23.05 0.04
C VAL A 500 22.92 -24.24 0.50
N ILE A 501 22.74 -24.38 1.82
CA ILE A 501 21.91 -25.41 2.41
C ILE A 501 20.44 -24.97 2.32
N VAL A 502 19.58 -25.80 1.73
CA VAL A 502 18.13 -25.57 1.73
C VAL A 502 17.50 -26.44 2.83
N ALA A 503 16.80 -25.81 3.78
CA ALA A 503 16.28 -26.45 4.98
C ALA A 503 14.80 -26.15 5.24
#